data_AF-A0AAW0FEQ2-F1
#
_entry.id   AF-A0AAW0FEQ2-F1
#
_cell.length_a   1.000
_cell.length_b   1.000
_cell.length_c   1.000
_cell.angle_alpha   90.00
_cell.angle_beta   90.00
_cell.angle_gamma   90.00
#
_symmetry.space_group_name_H-M   'P 1'
#
loop_
_entity.id
_entity.type
_entity.pdbx_description
1 polymer ?
#
loop_
_entity_poly.entity_id
_entity_poly.type
_entity_poly.pdbx_seq_one_letter_code
_entity_poly.pdbx_strand_id
1 'polypeptide(L)'
;MGKSITTWQWKDHLYEYFKNNDGDEKIKLLNSVDWDAWFYGEGLELPVKLEYDTSLAKQAYELATQWDAARSSSDLSQFSADDIKDFNTNQMIVFLERLEDAYAALPSTHIIQMGKLYGISSTPNVEIRQRFFELALKDPKSDTAHVFAKEAAEWVVGHDGTNIVKGRMKFCRPIFRLVNKVDKELAVSTLTKERESFHPIAQKLIERVCPSLFLIELISPFLGSRIGVGGLWVE
;
A
#
# COMPACT_ATOMS: atom_id res chain seq x y z
N MET A 1 23.71 -6.27 31.09
CA MET A 1 22.47 -5.47 31.24
C MET A 1 22.39 -4.52 30.06
N GLY A 2 21.34 -4.58 29.25
CA GLY A 2 21.15 -3.64 28.14
C GLY A 2 20.70 -2.26 28.64
N LYS A 3 21.04 -1.19 27.91
CA LYS A 3 20.59 0.19 28.19
C LYS A 3 19.65 0.66 27.07
N SER A 4 18.66 1.47 27.42
CA SER A 4 17.90 2.26 26.46
C SER A 4 18.63 3.57 26.17
N ILE A 5 18.58 4.06 24.92
CA ILE A 5 19.24 5.29 24.51
C ILE A 5 18.30 6.26 23.80
N THR A 6 18.64 7.54 23.84
CA THR A 6 18.00 8.60 23.05
C THR A 6 18.76 8.85 21.74
N THR A 7 18.12 9.52 20.78
CA THR A 7 18.79 9.99 19.55
C THR A 7 20.02 10.86 19.86
N TRP A 8 19.98 11.65 20.94
CA TRP A 8 21.12 12.46 21.37
C TRP A 8 22.29 11.62 21.82
N GLN A 9 22.04 10.59 22.64
CA GLN A 9 23.09 9.66 23.04
C GLN A 9 23.68 8.88 21.85
N TRP A 10 22.86 8.57 20.84
CA TRP A 10 23.33 8.01 19.57
C TRP A 10 24.22 8.98 18.81
N LYS A 11 23.81 10.26 18.68
CA LYS A 11 24.59 11.28 17.97
C LYS A 11 25.91 11.57 18.68
N ASP A 12 25.92 11.70 20.00
CA ASP A 12 27.14 11.90 20.79
C ASP A 12 28.12 10.73 20.57
N HIS A 13 27.60 9.49 20.61
CA HIS A 13 28.41 8.30 20.36
C HIS A 13 28.94 8.23 18.92
N LEU A 14 28.14 8.61 17.92
CA LEU A 14 28.57 8.70 16.51
C LEU A 14 29.78 9.64 16.37
N TYR A 15 29.69 10.82 16.97
CA TYR A 15 30.78 11.80 16.99
C TYR A 15 32.01 11.29 17.74
N GLU A 16 31.84 10.73 18.93
CA GLU A 16 32.94 10.18 19.73
C GLU A 16 33.67 9.04 18.98
N TYR A 17 32.91 8.12 18.37
CA TYR A 17 33.46 7.01 17.59
C TYR A 17 34.32 7.52 16.43
N PHE A 18 33.78 8.39 15.58
CA PHE A 18 34.51 8.89 14.43
C PHE A 18 35.68 9.80 14.80
N LYS A 19 35.60 10.54 15.92
CA LYS A 19 36.73 11.29 16.45
C LYS A 19 37.89 10.37 16.84
N ASN A 20 37.58 9.27 17.53
CA ASN A 20 38.58 8.35 18.05
C ASN A 20 39.20 7.44 16.99
N ASN A 21 38.47 7.14 15.90
CA ASN A 21 38.91 6.19 14.87
C ASN A 21 39.37 6.85 13.55
N ASP A 22 38.75 7.96 13.15
CA ASP A 22 38.96 8.58 11.83
C ASP A 22 39.47 10.04 11.91
N GLY A 23 39.54 10.60 13.13
CA GLY A 23 40.10 11.91 13.40
C GLY A 23 39.20 13.09 12.95
N ASP A 24 39.80 14.29 12.97
CA ASP A 24 39.07 15.55 12.84
C ASP A 24 38.40 15.77 11.47
N GLU A 25 38.92 15.15 10.40
CA GLU A 25 38.32 15.26 9.06
C GLU A 25 36.91 14.66 9.02
N LYS A 26 36.69 13.55 9.73
CA LYS A 26 35.36 12.94 9.79
C LYS A 26 34.40 13.77 10.64
N ILE A 27 34.90 14.44 11.68
CA ILE A 27 34.11 15.38 12.49
C ILE A 27 33.68 16.60 11.69
N LYS A 28 34.57 17.15 10.84
CA LYS A 28 34.20 18.21 9.91
C LYS A 28 33.06 17.79 8.98
N LEU A 29 33.10 16.56 8.45
CA LEU A 29 32.03 16.02 7.62
C LEU A 29 30.72 15.81 8.40
N LEU A 30 30.77 15.32 9.63
CA LEU A 30 29.59 15.20 10.47
C LEU A 30 28.98 16.58 10.80
N ASN A 31 29.82 17.60 10.96
CA ASN A 31 29.37 18.97 11.18
C ASN A 31 28.74 19.62 9.94
N SER A 32 29.01 19.12 8.73
CA SER A 32 28.32 19.58 7.52
C SER A 32 26.96 18.91 7.31
N VAL A 33 26.61 17.90 8.12
CA VAL A 33 25.26 17.30 8.09
C VAL A 33 24.27 18.28 8.72
N ASP A 34 23.20 18.59 7.99
CA ASP A 34 22.07 19.34 8.52
C ASP A 34 21.22 18.43 9.43
N TRP A 35 21.66 18.28 10.68
CA TRP A 35 21.01 17.42 11.66
C TRP A 35 19.59 17.86 12.00
N ASP A 36 19.30 19.17 11.96
CA ASP A 36 17.98 19.66 12.26
C ASP A 36 17.00 19.28 11.15
N ALA A 37 17.41 19.42 9.88
CA ALA A 37 16.61 18.92 8.76
C ALA A 37 16.40 17.40 8.81
N TRP A 38 17.42 16.62 9.21
CA TRP A 38 17.30 15.16 9.31
C TRP A 38 16.45 14.67 10.49
N PHE A 39 16.46 15.36 11.63
CA PHE A 39 15.73 14.93 12.82
C PHE A 39 14.32 15.50 12.91
N TYR A 40 14.12 16.70 12.37
CA TYR A 40 12.89 17.47 12.57
C TYR A 40 12.24 17.93 11.27
N GLY A 41 12.87 17.70 10.11
CA GLY A 41 12.27 17.98 8.83
C GLY A 41 11.02 17.13 8.59
N GLU A 42 10.04 17.73 7.91
CA GLU A 42 8.80 17.08 7.49
C GLU A 42 8.69 17.11 5.96
N GLY A 43 7.98 16.15 5.38
CA GLY A 43 7.74 16.10 3.93
C GLY A 43 8.07 14.75 3.29
N LEU A 44 8.06 14.73 1.96
CA LEU A 44 8.37 13.54 1.15
C LEU A 44 9.79 13.54 0.57
N GLU A 45 10.49 14.67 0.68
CA GLU A 45 11.84 14.83 0.17
C GLU A 45 12.85 14.78 1.31
N LEU A 46 13.98 14.12 1.06
CA LEU A 46 15.09 14.12 1.99
C LEU A 46 15.85 15.45 1.94
N PRO A 47 16.53 15.87 3.03
CA PRO A 47 17.34 17.09 3.04
C PRO A 47 18.49 17.09 2.01
N VAL A 48 18.79 15.92 1.45
CA VAL A 48 19.78 15.73 0.38
C VAL A 48 19.21 14.81 -0.69
N LYS A 49 19.58 15.08 -1.95
CA LYS A 49 19.26 14.18 -3.05
C LYS A 49 20.16 12.94 -2.96
N LEU A 50 19.55 11.77 -2.78
CA LEU A 50 20.25 10.49 -2.81
C LEU A 50 20.22 9.91 -4.23
N GLU A 51 21.38 9.44 -4.68
CA GLU A 51 21.51 8.67 -5.92
C GLU A 51 21.60 7.20 -5.55
N TYR A 52 20.61 6.43 -5.97
CA TYR A 52 20.55 4.99 -5.76
C TYR A 52 20.97 4.26 -7.03
N ASP A 53 21.72 3.17 -6.87
CA ASP A 53 21.92 2.24 -7.98
C ASP A 53 20.59 1.59 -8.36
N THR A 54 20.17 1.76 -9.60
CA THR A 54 18.90 1.26 -10.14
C THR A 54 19.08 0.04 -11.03
N SER A 55 20.30 -0.53 -11.09
CA SER A 55 20.65 -1.64 -11.98
C SER A 55 19.69 -2.83 -11.87
N LEU A 56 19.27 -3.20 -10.65
CA LEU A 56 18.34 -4.32 -10.43
C LEU A 56 16.87 -3.98 -10.77
N ALA A 57 16.49 -2.70 -10.69
CA ALA A 57 15.13 -2.24 -10.96
C ALA A 57 14.87 -1.94 -12.44
N LYS A 58 15.94 -1.74 -13.22
CA LYS A 58 15.87 -1.32 -14.62
C LYS A 58 14.91 -2.18 -15.46
N GLN A 59 15.05 -3.50 -15.43
CA GLN A 59 14.20 -4.40 -16.22
C GLN A 59 12.73 -4.31 -15.81
N ALA A 60 12.44 -4.20 -14.51
CA ALA A 60 11.09 -4.02 -14.00
C ALA A 60 10.47 -2.68 -14.45
N TYR A 61 11.26 -1.60 -14.47
CA TYR A 61 10.81 -0.30 -14.97
C TYR A 61 10.59 -0.28 -16.47
N GLU A 62 11.46 -0.92 -17.25
CA GLU A 62 11.30 -1.06 -18.69
C GLU A 62 10.03 -1.83 -19.04
N LEU A 63 9.79 -2.97 -18.37
CA LEU A 63 8.57 -3.76 -18.58
C LEU A 63 7.31 -2.97 -18.19
N ALA A 64 7.31 -2.25 -17.06
CA ALA A 64 6.20 -1.39 -16.67
C ALA A 64 5.90 -0.31 -17.72
N THR A 65 6.96 0.29 -18.29
CA THR A 65 6.85 1.29 -19.35
C THR A 65 6.26 0.69 -20.63
N GLN A 66 6.65 -0.53 -20.99
CA GLN A 66 6.10 -1.22 -22.16
C GLN A 66 4.61 -1.53 -21.99
N TRP A 67 4.19 -1.98 -20.81
CA TRP A 67 2.77 -2.21 -20.50
C TRP A 67 1.92 -0.94 -20.54
N ASP A 68 2.44 0.19 -20.03
CA ASP A 68 1.73 1.47 -20.14
C ASP A 68 1.70 1.98 -21.59
N ALA A 69 2.79 1.85 -22.35
CA ALA A 69 2.83 2.23 -23.76
C ALA A 69 1.83 1.44 -24.62
N ALA A 70 1.56 0.19 -24.25
CA ALA A 70 0.59 -0.68 -24.93
C ALA A 70 -0.88 -0.38 -24.57
N ARG A 71 -1.18 0.51 -23.61
CA ARG A 71 -2.52 0.80 -23.07
C ARG A 71 -3.65 0.97 -24.08
N SER A 72 -3.35 1.55 -25.25
CA SER A 72 -4.36 1.78 -26.30
C SER A 72 -4.41 0.67 -27.34
N SER A 73 -3.52 -0.32 -27.26
CA SER A 73 -3.48 -1.47 -28.14
C SER A 73 -4.50 -2.52 -27.71
N SER A 74 -5.20 -3.10 -28.67
CA SER A 74 -5.98 -4.32 -28.48
C SER A 74 -5.13 -5.58 -28.64
N ASP A 75 -3.99 -5.48 -29.33
CA ASP A 75 -3.03 -6.55 -29.50
C ASP A 75 -1.96 -6.49 -28.39
N LEU A 76 -1.86 -7.58 -27.63
CA LEU A 76 -0.94 -7.76 -26.52
C LEU A 76 0.04 -8.92 -26.79
N SER A 77 0.16 -9.36 -28.04
CA SER A 77 1.03 -10.48 -28.44
C SER A 77 2.52 -10.20 -28.25
N GLN A 78 2.93 -8.93 -28.08
CA GLN A 78 4.31 -8.60 -27.72
C GLN A 78 4.73 -9.06 -26.32
N PHE A 79 3.77 -9.35 -25.44
CA PHE A 79 4.05 -9.80 -24.07
C PHE A 79 4.03 -11.32 -23.98
N SER A 80 4.98 -11.88 -23.21
CA SER A 80 5.14 -13.31 -23.04
C SER A 80 5.54 -13.66 -21.61
N ALA A 81 5.32 -14.90 -21.16
CA ALA A 81 5.78 -15.32 -19.83
C ALA A 81 7.31 -15.16 -19.62
N ASP A 82 8.08 -15.09 -20.70
CA ASP A 82 9.53 -14.90 -20.66
C ASP A 82 9.96 -13.49 -20.22
N ASP A 83 9.06 -12.50 -20.28
CA ASP A 83 9.35 -11.12 -19.88
C ASP A 83 9.78 -11.02 -18.40
N ILE A 84 9.32 -11.97 -17.59
CA ILE A 84 9.53 -12.01 -16.14
C ILE A 84 10.35 -13.23 -15.68
N LYS A 85 10.90 -14.03 -16.61
CA LYS A 85 11.57 -15.29 -16.27
C LYS A 85 12.78 -15.12 -15.35
N ASP A 86 13.47 -13.98 -15.48
CA ASP A 86 14.68 -13.64 -14.72
C ASP A 86 14.35 -12.77 -13.50
N PHE A 87 13.07 -12.45 -13.26
CA PHE A 87 12.67 -11.61 -12.13
C PHE A 87 12.65 -12.44 -10.84
N ASN A 88 13.33 -11.93 -9.82
CA ASN A 88 13.06 -12.36 -8.45
C ASN A 88 11.79 -11.70 -7.90
N THR A 89 11.35 -12.15 -6.73
CA THR A 89 10.16 -11.60 -6.04
C THR A 89 10.19 -10.08 -5.88
N ASN A 90 11.36 -9.50 -5.56
CA ASN A 90 11.47 -8.06 -5.36
C ASN A 90 11.33 -7.29 -6.68
N GLN A 91 11.90 -7.80 -7.77
CA GLN A 91 11.72 -7.21 -9.11
C GLN A 91 10.27 -7.29 -9.58
N MET A 92 9.56 -8.38 -9.25
CA MET A 92 8.13 -8.49 -9.51
C MET A 92 7.31 -7.45 -8.73
N ILE A 93 7.63 -7.26 -7.45
CA ILE A 93 7.02 -6.23 -6.61
C ILE A 93 7.28 -4.84 -7.19
N VAL A 94 8.53 -4.53 -7.54
CA VAL A 94 8.93 -3.24 -8.13
C VAL A 94 8.23 -2.99 -9.46
N PHE A 95 8.05 -4.02 -10.30
CA PHE A 95 7.32 -3.92 -11.56
C PHE A 95 5.85 -3.52 -11.33
N LEU A 96 5.16 -4.21 -10.42
CA LEU A 96 3.75 -3.94 -10.11
C LEU A 96 3.56 -2.59 -9.40
N GLU A 97 4.44 -2.25 -8.45
CA GLU A 97 4.46 -0.93 -7.81
C GLU A 97 4.70 0.18 -8.83
N ARG A 98 5.62 -0.02 -9.77
CA ARG A 98 5.87 0.99 -10.82
C ARG A 98 4.62 1.23 -11.68
N LEU A 99 3.88 0.18 -12.01
CA LEU A 99 2.59 0.30 -12.71
C LEU A 99 1.52 1.03 -11.89
N GLU A 100 1.50 0.81 -10.58
CA GLU A 100 0.55 1.40 -9.66
C GLU A 100 0.88 2.85 -9.30
N ASP A 101 2.14 3.22 -9.11
CA ASP A 101 2.53 4.57 -8.69
C ASP A 101 2.70 5.55 -9.87
N ALA A 102 3.29 5.10 -10.98
CA ALA A 102 3.79 6.01 -12.01
C ALA A 102 2.81 6.30 -13.16
N TYR A 103 1.82 5.43 -13.37
CA TYR A 103 0.96 5.47 -14.57
C TYR A 103 -0.53 5.58 -14.22
N ALA A 104 -1.41 5.78 -15.20
CA ALA A 104 -2.86 5.67 -14.98
C ALA A 104 -3.30 4.21 -14.77
N ALA A 105 -4.51 3.96 -14.26
CA ALA A 105 -5.03 2.59 -14.15
C ALA A 105 -5.10 1.92 -15.53
N LEU A 106 -4.47 0.75 -15.70
CA LEU A 106 -4.46 0.03 -16.99
C LEU A 106 -5.87 -0.43 -17.38
N PRO A 107 -6.16 -0.58 -18.69
CA PRO A 107 -7.45 -1.12 -19.13
C PRO A 107 -7.71 -2.52 -18.59
N SER A 108 -8.98 -2.84 -18.35
CA SER A 108 -9.49 -4.15 -17.94
C SER A 108 -8.85 -5.33 -18.67
N THR A 109 -8.73 -5.23 -20.00
CA THR A 109 -8.14 -6.28 -20.84
C THR A 109 -6.68 -6.56 -20.50
N HIS A 110 -5.92 -5.51 -20.20
CA HIS A 110 -4.49 -5.61 -19.89
C HIS A 110 -4.28 -6.23 -18.51
N ILE A 111 -5.05 -5.80 -17.50
CA ILE A 111 -4.98 -6.36 -16.14
C ILE A 111 -5.28 -7.86 -16.16
N ILE A 112 -6.34 -8.27 -16.85
CA ILE A 112 -6.72 -9.69 -16.97
C ILE A 112 -5.64 -10.48 -17.70
N GLN A 113 -5.13 -9.95 -18.81
CA GLN A 113 -4.09 -10.62 -19.59
C GLN A 113 -2.79 -10.75 -18.79
N MET A 114 -2.32 -9.67 -18.15
CA MET A 114 -1.11 -9.66 -17.31
C MET A 114 -1.23 -10.64 -16.14
N GLY A 115 -2.38 -10.63 -15.44
CA GLY A 115 -2.65 -11.53 -14.32
C GLY A 115 -2.50 -13.00 -14.71
N LYS A 116 -3.03 -13.37 -15.89
CA LYS A 116 -2.94 -14.73 -16.44
C LYS A 116 -1.55 -15.05 -16.98
N LEU A 117 -0.99 -14.17 -17.80
CA LEU A 117 0.27 -14.37 -18.52
C LEU A 117 1.44 -14.58 -17.55
N TYR A 118 1.45 -13.82 -16.46
CA TYR A 118 2.50 -13.86 -15.44
C TYR A 118 2.12 -14.71 -14.21
N GLY A 119 0.91 -15.28 -14.17
CA GLY A 119 0.43 -16.10 -13.05
C GLY A 119 0.32 -15.35 -11.72
N ILE A 120 0.31 -14.02 -11.74
CA ILE A 120 0.34 -13.17 -10.53
C ILE A 120 -1.04 -13.04 -9.87
N SER A 121 -2.14 -13.31 -10.58
CA SER A 121 -3.48 -13.29 -9.98
C SER A 121 -3.74 -14.46 -9.04
N SER A 122 -3.07 -15.60 -9.26
CA SER A 122 -3.24 -16.84 -8.49
C SER A 122 -2.00 -17.26 -7.70
N THR A 123 -0.96 -16.42 -7.64
CA THR A 123 0.29 -16.77 -6.95
C THR A 123 0.08 -16.98 -5.45
N PRO A 124 0.74 -17.99 -4.83
CA PRO A 124 0.73 -18.14 -3.37
C PRO A 124 1.54 -17.04 -2.66
N ASN A 125 2.37 -16.29 -3.40
CA ASN A 125 3.15 -15.20 -2.82
C ASN A 125 2.25 -14.02 -2.45
N VAL A 126 2.07 -13.81 -1.15
CA VAL A 126 1.16 -12.79 -0.62
C VAL A 126 1.55 -11.37 -0.99
N GLU A 127 2.85 -11.08 -1.14
CA GLU A 127 3.34 -9.75 -1.50
C GLU A 127 3.01 -9.42 -2.95
N ILE A 128 3.25 -10.36 -3.87
CA ILE A 128 2.94 -10.20 -5.30
C ILE A 128 1.42 -10.12 -5.51
N ARG A 129 0.67 -11.02 -4.87
CA ARG A 129 -0.80 -11.06 -5.02
C ARG A 129 -1.47 -9.82 -4.46
N GLN A 130 -0.96 -9.26 -3.35
CA GLN A 130 -1.39 -7.95 -2.86
C GLN A 130 -1.19 -6.87 -3.92
N ARG A 131 0.03 -6.72 -4.45
CA ARG A 131 0.34 -5.69 -5.46
C ARG A 131 -0.51 -5.84 -6.72
N PHE A 132 -0.80 -7.07 -7.13
CA PHE A 132 -1.74 -7.32 -8.23
C PHE A 132 -3.14 -6.78 -7.93
N PHE A 133 -3.70 -7.05 -6.74
CA PHE A 133 -5.01 -6.50 -6.37
C PHE A 133 -5.00 -4.97 -6.26
N GLU A 134 -3.92 -4.38 -5.75
CA GLU A 134 -3.75 -2.92 -5.71
C GLU A 134 -3.80 -2.32 -7.12
N LEU A 135 -3.13 -2.94 -8.08
CA LEU A 135 -3.17 -2.55 -9.48
C LEU A 135 -4.55 -2.76 -10.11
N ALA A 136 -5.19 -3.91 -9.87
CA ALA A 136 -6.47 -4.28 -10.47
C ALA A 136 -7.65 -3.46 -9.92
N LEU A 137 -7.58 -3.02 -8.66
CA LEU A 137 -8.60 -2.22 -7.98
C LEU A 137 -8.35 -0.70 -8.08
N LYS A 138 -7.31 -0.31 -8.81
CA LYS A 138 -6.88 1.09 -8.91
C LYS A 138 -7.93 2.00 -9.55
N ASP A 139 -8.69 1.50 -10.52
CA ASP A 139 -9.88 2.17 -11.06
C ASP A 139 -11.16 1.53 -10.52
N PRO A 140 -11.80 2.13 -9.48
CA PRO A 140 -12.97 1.56 -8.86
C PRO A 140 -14.21 1.49 -9.75
N LYS A 141 -14.22 2.20 -10.88
CA LYS A 141 -15.37 2.22 -11.79
C LYS A 141 -15.27 1.15 -12.89
N SER A 142 -14.14 0.47 -13.00
CA SER A 142 -13.94 -0.54 -14.04
C SER A 142 -14.66 -1.85 -13.68
N ASP A 143 -15.26 -2.50 -14.67
CA ASP A 143 -15.91 -3.82 -14.48
C ASP A 143 -14.93 -4.85 -13.90
N THR A 144 -13.67 -4.77 -14.30
CA THR A 144 -12.60 -5.65 -13.83
C THR A 144 -12.27 -5.42 -12.35
N ALA A 145 -12.35 -4.18 -11.87
CA ALA A 145 -12.19 -3.93 -10.44
C ALA A 145 -13.29 -4.60 -9.62
N HIS A 146 -14.55 -4.61 -10.07
CA HIS A 146 -15.63 -5.32 -9.35
C HIS A 146 -15.39 -6.85 -9.30
N VAL A 147 -14.90 -7.45 -10.39
CA VAL A 147 -14.55 -8.87 -10.42
C VAL A 147 -13.42 -9.18 -9.42
N PHE A 148 -12.31 -8.44 -9.51
CA PHE A 148 -11.17 -8.66 -8.62
C PHE A 148 -11.43 -8.20 -7.18
N ALA A 149 -12.41 -7.33 -6.93
CA ALA A 149 -12.78 -6.92 -5.57
C ALA A 149 -13.35 -8.11 -4.79
N LYS A 150 -14.16 -8.94 -5.46
CA LYS A 150 -14.66 -10.19 -4.89
C LYS A 150 -13.52 -11.15 -4.58
N GLU A 151 -12.63 -11.38 -5.55
CA GLU A 151 -11.47 -12.26 -5.37
C GLU A 151 -10.54 -11.76 -4.25
N ALA A 152 -10.31 -10.44 -4.15
CA ALA A 152 -9.48 -9.83 -3.12
C ALA A 152 -10.13 -9.95 -1.72
N ALA A 153 -11.45 -9.77 -1.63
CA ALA A 153 -12.22 -9.93 -0.41
C ALA A 153 -12.20 -11.39 0.08
N GLU A 154 -12.34 -12.37 -0.81
CA GLU A 154 -12.21 -13.78 -0.50
C GLU A 154 -10.77 -14.15 -0.10
N TRP A 155 -9.78 -13.63 -0.83
CA TRP A 155 -8.36 -13.85 -0.54
C TRP A 155 -7.94 -13.36 0.84
N VAL A 156 -8.34 -12.14 1.23
CA VAL A 156 -7.89 -11.54 2.49
C VAL A 156 -8.43 -12.29 3.71
N VAL A 157 -9.62 -12.89 3.60
CA VAL A 157 -10.24 -13.69 4.66
C VAL A 157 -9.92 -15.19 4.55
N GLY A 158 -9.14 -15.61 3.55
CA GLY A 158 -8.72 -17.01 3.37
C GLY A 158 -9.76 -17.91 2.66
N HIS A 159 -10.80 -17.34 2.07
CA HIS A 159 -11.80 -18.06 1.27
C HIS A 159 -11.37 -18.31 -0.18
N ASP A 160 -10.10 -18.06 -0.53
CA ASP A 160 -9.50 -18.37 -1.83
C ASP A 160 -9.07 -19.84 -1.98
N GLY A 161 -9.59 -20.73 -1.13
CA GLY A 161 -9.19 -22.13 -1.05
C GLY A 161 -7.96 -22.40 -0.18
N THR A 162 -7.25 -21.37 0.29
CA THR A 162 -6.11 -21.56 1.19
C THR A 162 -6.51 -21.76 2.65
N ASN A 163 -7.70 -21.28 3.06
CA ASN A 163 -8.15 -21.21 4.46
C ASN A 163 -7.19 -20.43 5.38
N ILE A 164 -6.37 -19.54 4.80
CA ILE A 164 -5.39 -18.74 5.53
C ILE A 164 -5.80 -17.27 5.46
N VAL A 165 -6.30 -16.74 6.59
CA VAL A 165 -6.60 -15.32 6.77
C VAL A 165 -5.33 -14.49 6.66
N LYS A 166 -5.36 -13.40 5.88
CA LYS A 166 -4.23 -12.48 5.73
C LYS A 166 -4.24 -11.43 6.84
N GLY A 167 -3.99 -11.87 8.08
CA GLY A 167 -4.15 -11.03 9.28
C GLY A 167 -3.11 -9.90 9.46
N ARG A 168 -2.00 -9.90 8.72
CA ARG A 168 -0.98 -8.83 8.82
C ARG A 168 -1.56 -7.54 8.25
N MET A 169 -1.51 -6.46 9.04
CA MET A 169 -2.05 -5.14 8.69
C MET A 169 -1.57 -4.58 7.35
N LYS A 170 -0.37 -4.98 6.91
CA LYS A 170 0.17 -4.66 5.58
C LYS A 170 -0.71 -5.18 4.44
N PHE A 171 -1.39 -6.32 4.62
CA PHE A 171 -2.25 -6.94 3.61
C PHE A 171 -3.72 -6.57 3.83
N CYS A 172 -4.27 -6.84 5.02
CA CYS A 172 -5.71 -6.75 5.21
C CYS A 172 -6.27 -5.34 5.09
N ARG A 173 -5.64 -4.35 5.72
CA ARG A 173 -6.15 -2.97 5.72
C ARG A 173 -6.12 -2.34 4.33
N PRO A 174 -5.05 -2.44 3.52
CA PRO A 174 -5.07 -1.95 2.14
C PRO A 174 -6.13 -2.63 1.28
N ILE A 175 -6.24 -3.97 1.33
CA ILE A 175 -7.26 -4.68 0.53
C ILE A 175 -8.67 -4.27 0.91
N PHE A 176 -9.02 -4.28 2.20
CA PHE A 176 -10.35 -3.85 2.62
C PHE A 176 -10.65 -2.40 2.22
N ARG A 177 -9.65 -1.50 2.29
CA ARG A 177 -9.80 -0.12 1.81
C ARG A 177 -10.09 -0.08 0.30
N LEU A 178 -9.38 -0.88 -0.49
CA LEU A 178 -9.57 -0.92 -1.94
C LEU A 178 -10.92 -1.54 -2.30
N VAL A 179 -11.26 -2.70 -1.75
CA VAL A 179 -12.57 -3.33 -1.93
C VAL A 179 -13.67 -2.34 -1.55
N ASN A 180 -13.55 -1.60 -0.44
CA ASN A 180 -14.55 -0.61 -0.03
C ASN A 180 -14.70 0.57 -1.01
N LYS A 181 -13.65 0.93 -1.76
CA LYS A 181 -13.74 1.96 -2.81
C LYS A 181 -14.50 1.46 -4.03
N VAL A 182 -14.37 0.17 -4.35
CA VAL A 182 -15.02 -0.48 -5.51
C VAL A 182 -16.46 -0.88 -5.17
N ASP A 183 -16.61 -1.62 -4.07
CA ASP A 183 -17.87 -2.16 -3.58
C ASP A 183 -17.89 -2.10 -2.05
N LYS A 184 -18.59 -1.08 -1.54
CA LYS A 184 -18.76 -0.84 -0.11
C LYS A 184 -19.54 -1.96 0.58
N GLU A 185 -20.56 -2.51 -0.06
CA GLU A 185 -21.42 -3.54 0.54
C GLU A 185 -20.65 -4.85 0.69
N LEU A 186 -19.85 -5.21 -0.32
CA LEU A 186 -18.94 -6.34 -0.26
C LEU A 186 -17.91 -6.18 0.87
N ALA A 187 -17.25 -5.02 0.97
CA ALA A 187 -16.23 -4.80 2.00
C ALA A 187 -16.81 -4.89 3.42
N VAL A 188 -17.95 -4.24 3.66
CA VAL A 188 -18.62 -4.23 4.97
C VAL A 188 -19.14 -5.62 5.31
N SER A 189 -19.84 -6.28 4.39
CA SER A 189 -20.42 -7.61 4.65
C SER A 189 -19.35 -8.68 4.89
N THR A 190 -18.24 -8.66 4.14
CA THR A 190 -17.10 -9.56 4.36
C THR A 190 -16.44 -9.30 5.72
N LEU A 191 -16.19 -8.03 6.07
CA LEU A 191 -15.60 -7.68 7.36
C LEU A 191 -16.50 -8.08 8.53
N THR A 192 -17.82 -7.86 8.43
CA THR A 192 -18.76 -8.20 9.50
C THR A 192 -18.80 -9.71 9.76
N LYS A 193 -18.79 -10.53 8.69
CA LYS A 193 -18.79 -11.99 8.82
C LYS A 193 -17.49 -12.52 9.40
N GLU A 194 -16.35 -12.00 8.93
CA GLU A 194 -15.02 -12.52 9.26
C GLU A 194 -14.29 -11.69 10.32
N ARG A 195 -15.03 -10.87 11.06
CA ARG A 195 -14.48 -9.90 12.02
C ARG A 195 -13.60 -10.57 13.06
N GLU A 196 -14.09 -11.67 13.63
CA GLU A 196 -13.44 -12.39 14.72
C GLU A 196 -12.19 -13.16 14.28
N SER A 197 -12.04 -13.37 12.97
CA SER A 197 -10.88 -14.02 12.34
C SER A 197 -9.62 -13.13 12.37
N PHE A 198 -9.77 -11.81 12.61
CA PHE A 198 -8.65 -10.85 12.70
C PHE A 198 -8.26 -10.53 14.15
N HIS A 199 -6.99 -10.18 14.38
CA HIS A 199 -6.53 -9.66 15.68
C HIS A 199 -7.30 -8.37 16.07
N PRO A 200 -7.63 -8.12 17.36
CA PRO A 200 -8.45 -6.97 17.77
C PRO A 200 -7.95 -5.59 17.31
N ILE A 201 -6.63 -5.40 17.24
CA ILE A 201 -6.05 -4.16 16.71
C ILE A 201 -6.33 -4.03 15.21
N ALA A 202 -6.24 -5.13 14.47
CA ALA A 202 -6.52 -5.14 13.04
C ALA A 202 -7.99 -4.84 12.76
N GLN A 203 -8.91 -5.47 13.49
CA GLN A 203 -10.36 -5.19 13.42
C GLN A 203 -10.63 -3.69 13.50
N LYS A 204 -10.17 -3.04 14.58
CA LYS A 204 -10.39 -1.59 14.81
C LYS A 204 -9.83 -0.71 13.69
N LEU A 205 -8.71 -1.09 13.10
CA LEU A 205 -8.07 -0.31 12.03
C LEU A 205 -8.67 -0.58 10.65
N ILE A 206 -9.24 -1.77 10.42
CA ILE A 206 -9.99 -2.11 9.21
C ILE A 206 -11.37 -1.43 9.26
N GLU A 207 -12.06 -1.43 10.39
CA GLU A 207 -13.34 -0.73 10.59
C GLU A 207 -13.24 0.77 10.25
N ARG A 208 -12.09 1.41 10.51
CA ARG A 208 -11.84 2.81 10.14
C ARG A 208 -11.76 3.05 8.63
N VAL A 209 -11.40 2.05 7.84
CA VAL A 209 -11.31 2.16 6.37
C VAL A 209 -12.52 1.57 5.65
N CYS A 210 -13.33 0.77 6.36
CA CYS A 210 -14.63 0.27 5.94
C CYS A 210 -15.71 0.77 6.91
N PRO A 211 -16.04 2.07 6.90
CA PRO A 211 -17.05 2.59 7.79
C PRO A 211 -18.40 1.95 7.44
N SER A 212 -18.79 0.99 8.28
CA SER A 212 -20.14 0.46 8.28
C SER A 212 -21.10 1.57 8.71
N LEU A 213 -22.34 1.52 8.24
CA LEU A 213 -23.41 2.41 8.71
C LEU A 213 -23.58 2.35 10.24
N PHE A 214 -23.14 1.26 10.89
CA PHE A 214 -23.10 1.10 12.35
C PHE A 214 -22.27 2.16 13.09
N LEU A 215 -21.23 2.73 12.47
CA LEU A 215 -20.45 3.81 13.09
C LEU A 215 -21.18 5.16 13.06
N ILE A 216 -22.11 5.37 12.13
CA ILE A 216 -22.91 6.61 12.13
C ILE A 216 -23.90 6.59 13.30
N GLU A 217 -24.55 5.47 13.59
CA GLU A 217 -25.47 5.37 14.73
C GLU A 217 -24.77 5.43 16.10
N LEU A 218 -23.55 4.90 16.22
CA LEU A 218 -22.77 4.95 17.47
C LEU A 218 -22.06 6.30 17.70
N ILE A 219 -21.86 7.12 16.65
CA ILE A 219 -21.27 8.47 16.77
C ILE A 219 -22.36 9.56 16.85
N SER A 220 -23.60 9.28 16.40
CA SER A 220 -24.70 10.24 16.39
C SER A 220 -25.24 10.74 17.76
N PRO A 221 -24.99 10.13 18.95
CA PRO A 221 -25.48 10.75 20.18
C PRO A 221 -24.70 12.00 20.60
N PHE A 222 -23.50 12.23 20.05
CA PHE A 222 -22.60 13.31 20.51
C PHE A 222 -22.66 14.62 19.70
N LEU A 223 -23.52 14.70 18.67
CA LEU A 223 -23.72 15.93 17.87
C LEU A 223 -25.17 16.44 17.88
N GLY A 224 -25.99 15.98 18.83
CA GLY A 224 -27.40 16.35 18.96
C GLY A 224 -27.72 17.09 20.25
N SER A 225 -27.14 18.25 20.53
CA SER A 225 -27.75 19.26 21.42
C SER A 225 -26.94 20.57 21.43
N ARG A 226 -27.22 21.48 20.48
CA ARG A 226 -27.06 22.95 20.63
C ARG A 226 -27.36 23.70 19.34
N ILE A 227 -28.58 23.60 18.82
CA ILE A 227 -29.16 24.69 18.02
C ILE A 227 -30.66 24.77 18.35
N GLY A 228 -30.96 25.46 19.45
CA GLY A 228 -32.30 25.96 19.73
C GLY A 228 -32.42 27.38 19.19
N VAL A 229 -32.93 27.50 17.97
CA VAL A 229 -33.47 28.73 17.37
C VAL A 229 -34.88 28.30 16.96
N GLY A 230 -35.98 28.78 17.54
CA GLY A 230 -36.39 30.17 17.65
C GLY A 230 -37.32 30.51 16.48
N GLY A 231 -38.64 30.56 16.74
CA GLY A 231 -39.67 31.12 15.83
C GLY A 231 -40.63 30.07 15.26
N LEU A 232 -41.88 29.94 15.73
CA LEU A 232 -43.13 30.70 15.42
C LEU A 232 -43.79 30.33 14.06
N TRP A 233 -45.11 30.58 13.97
CA TRP A 233 -46.14 30.22 12.95
C TRP A 233 -46.82 28.86 13.26
N VAL A 234 -48.06 28.73 13.78
CA VAL A 234 -49.38 29.40 13.51
C VAL A 234 -49.60 29.43 11.99
N GLU A 235 -50.39 28.55 11.37
CA GLU A 235 -51.77 28.08 11.61
C GLU A 235 -51.93 26.62 11.13
#